data_AF-A0A3P3E9M1-F1
#
_entry.id   AF-A0A3P3E9M1-F1
#
_cell.length_a   1.000
_cell.length_b   1.000
_cell.length_c   1.000
_cell.angle_alpha   90.00
_cell.angle_beta   90.00
_cell.angle_gamma   90.00
#
_symmetry.space_group_name_H-M   'P 1'
#
loop_
_entity.id
_entity.type
_entity.pdbx_description
1 polymer ?
#
loop_
_entity_poly.entity_id
_entity_poly.type
_entity_poly.pdbx_seq_one_letter_code
_entity_poly.pdbx_strand_id
1 'polypeptide(L)' 'MKQICVNWRSSVVHDEDDEHCDDGLWVPETPAARREAQVICEVQNAIYGHGSHWIEEREALLLRSA' A
#
# COMPACT_ATOMS: atom_id res chain seq x y z
N MET A 1 -13.17 -3.02 10.79
CA MET A 1 -13.28 -2.05 9.67
C MET A 1 -12.05 -2.30 8.84
N LYS A 2 -12.20 -2.66 7.58
CA LYS A 2 -11.05 -3.09 6.80
C LYS A 2 -10.17 -1.91 6.40
N GLN A 3 -8.86 -2.13 6.40
CA GLN A 3 -7.84 -1.20 5.94
C GLN A 3 -6.98 -1.86 4.88
N ILE A 4 -6.41 -1.04 4.00
CA ILE A 4 -5.49 -1.44 2.97
C ILE A 4 -4.20 -0.62 3.04
N CYS A 5 -3.11 -1.21 2.56
CA CYS A 5 -1.82 -0.56 2.42
C CYS A 5 -1.16 -1.07 1.13
N VAL A 6 -0.48 -0.17 0.40
CA VAL A 6 0.43 -0.58 -0.67
C VAL A 6 1.79 -0.88 -0.03
N ASN A 7 2.27 -2.09 -0.23
CA ASN A 7 3.54 -2.57 0.28
C ASN A 7 4.47 -2.93 -0.89
N TRP A 8 5.77 -3.03 -0.63
CA TRP A 8 6.78 -3.33 -1.64
C TRP A 8 7.89 -4.23 -1.11
N ARG A 9 8.60 -4.87 -2.05
CA ARG A 9 9.76 -5.70 -1.70
C ARG A 9 10.83 -4.81 -1.10
N SER A 10 11.47 -5.26 -0.02
CA SER A 10 12.59 -4.56 0.62
C SER A 10 13.82 -4.34 -0.27
N SER A 11 13.89 -5.02 -1.42
CA SER A 11 14.94 -4.83 -2.42
C SER A 11 14.65 -3.71 -3.42
N VAL A 12 13.44 -3.15 -3.40
CA VAL A 12 13.08 -2.01 -4.25
C VAL A 12 13.72 -0.77 -3.64
N VAL A 13 14.50 -0.06 -4.44
CA VAL A 13 15.07 1.25 -4.08
C VAL A 13 14.32 2.27 -4.91
N HIS A 14 13.48 3.07 -4.25
CA HIS A 14 12.90 4.26 -4.85
C HIS A 14 13.96 5.37 -4.90
N ASP A 15 13.88 6.26 -5.89
CA ASP A 15 14.80 7.42 -5.95
C ASP A 15 14.56 8.34 -4.75
N GLU A 16 15.58 9.07 -4.28
CA GLU A 16 15.52 9.86 -3.02
C GLU A 16 14.44 10.97 -3.00
N ASP A 17 13.88 11.31 -4.17
CA ASP A 17 12.76 12.26 -4.30
C ASP A 17 11.37 11.59 -4.18
N ASP A 18 11.31 10.26 -4.04
CA ASP A 18 10.06 9.55 -3.79
C ASP A 18 9.73 9.67 -2.29
N GLU A 19 8.72 10.50 -1.96
CA GLU A 19 8.18 10.73 -0.61
C GLU A 19 7.53 9.47 0.04
N HIS A 20 7.92 8.28 -0.38
CA HIS A 20 7.36 7.02 0.06
C HIS A 20 8.12 6.52 1.29
N CYS A 21 7.62 6.89 2.49
CA CYS A 21 8.04 6.31 3.76
C CYS A 21 8.04 4.78 3.67
N ASP A 22 9.08 4.14 4.21
CA ASP A 22 9.48 2.71 4.10
C ASP A 22 8.40 1.62 4.28
N ASP A 23 7.16 1.99 4.61
CA ASP A 23 5.97 1.16 4.51
C ASP A 23 4.78 2.09 4.22
N GLY A 24 3.93 1.75 3.24
CA GLY A 24 2.76 2.56 2.90
C GLY A 24 1.84 2.83 4.11
N LEU A 25 1.08 3.93 4.05
CA LEU A 25 0.13 4.26 5.12
C LEU A 25 -1.10 3.33 5.07
N TRP A 26 -1.43 2.71 6.20
CA TRP A 26 -2.69 1.96 6.34
C TRP A 26 -3.90 2.90 6.32
N VAL A 27 -4.68 2.84 5.25
CA VAL A 27 -5.88 3.67 5.07
C VAL A 27 -7.15 2.82 5.15
N PRO A 28 -8.30 3.40 5.55
CA PRO A 28 -9.60 2.73 5.44
C PRO A 28 -9.86 2.18 4.04
N GLU A 29 -10.37 0.95 3.95
CA GLU A 29 -10.81 0.39 2.67
C GLU A 29 -12.07 1.11 2.20
N THR A 30 -11.89 1.99 1.22
CA THR A 30 -12.98 2.56 0.42
C THR A 30 -12.82 2.12 -1.04
N PRO A 31 -13.88 2.14 -1.86
CA PRO A 31 -13.76 1.85 -3.29
C PRO A 31 -12.73 2.75 -3.99
N ALA A 32 -12.64 4.03 -3.59
CA ALA A 32 -11.66 4.97 -4.12
C ALA A 32 -10.23 4.57 -3.74
N ALA A 33 -9.98 4.31 -2.45
CA ALA A 33 -8.66 3.89 -1.97
C ALA A 33 -8.20 2.58 -2.61
N ARG A 34 -9.12 1.61 -2.79
CA ARG A 34 -8.78 0.34 -3.46
C ARG A 34 -8.40 0.56 -4.93
N ARG A 35 -9.13 1.41 -5.65
CA ARG A 35 -8.82 1.74 -7.04
C ARG A 35 -7.45 2.41 -7.16
N GLU A 36 -7.16 3.36 -6.29
CA GLU A 36 -5.87 4.06 -6.26
C GLU A 36 -4.72 3.09 -5.96
N ALA A 37 -4.85 2.24 -4.93
CA ALA A 37 -3.86 1.22 -4.60
C ALA A 37 -3.61 0.24 -5.75
N GLN A 38 -4.65 -0.12 -6.51
CA GLN A 38 -4.52 -0.98 -7.70
C GLN A 38 -3.70 -0.30 -8.81
N VAL A 39 -3.97 0.98 -9.08
CA VAL A 39 -3.22 1.77 -10.08
C VAL A 39 -1.76 1.89 -9.66
N ILE A 40 -1.49 2.20 -8.39
CA ILE A 40 -0.11 2.28 -7.86
C ILE A 40 0.60 0.94 -8.06
N CYS A 41 -0.02 -0.17 -7.63
CA CYS A 41 0.59 -1.49 -7.80
C CYS A 41 0.84 -1.83 -9.27
N GLU A 42 -0.09 -1.52 -10.18
CA GLU A 42 0.08 -1.77 -11.61
C GLU A 42 1.27 -0.99 -12.18
N VAL A 43 1.31 0.33 -11.94
CA VAL A 43 2.36 1.21 -12.45
C VAL A 43 3.72 0.82 -11.86
N GLN A 44 3.80 0.64 -10.54
CA GLN A 44 5.06 0.36 -9.88
C GLN A 44 5.59 -1.05 -10.18
N ASN A 45 4.70 -2.05 -10.37
CA ASN A 45 5.14 -3.36 -10.87
C ASN A 45 5.64 -3.31 -12.32
N ALA A 46 5.15 -2.39 -13.15
CA ALA A 46 5.67 -2.20 -14.50
C ALA A 46 7.07 -1.57 -14.50
N ILE A 47 7.36 -0.69 -13.53
CA ILE A 47 8.66 -0.01 -13.39
C ILE A 47 9.70 -0.91 -12.71
N TYR A 48 9.35 -1.47 -11.55
CA TYR A 48 10.27 -2.21 -10.67
C TYR A 48 10.21 -3.73 -10.84
N GLY A 49 9.38 -4.22 -11.76
CA GLY A 49 9.22 -5.63 -12.07
C GLY A 49 8.06 -6.29 -11.33
N HIS A 50 7.55 -7.38 -11.91
CA HIS A 50 6.35 -8.05 -11.43
C HIS A 50 6.50 -8.58 -9.99
N GLY A 51 5.51 -8.27 -9.15
CA GLY A 51 5.48 -8.66 -7.74
C GLY A 51 6.40 -7.84 -6.84
N SER A 52 6.92 -6.72 -7.33
CA SER A 52 7.64 -5.73 -6.52
C SER A 52 6.72 -4.98 -5.57
N HIS A 53 5.44 -4.78 -5.94
CA HIS A 53 4.45 -4.05 -5.15
C HIS A 53 3.14 -4.86 -5.03
N TRP A 54 2.50 -4.83 -3.86
CA TRP A 54 1.22 -5.51 -3.61
C TRP A 54 0.34 -4.75 -2.63
N ILE A 55 -0.94 -5.11 -2.58
CA ILE A 55 -1.90 -4.58 -1.60
C ILE A 55 -1.99 -5.57 -0.44
N GLU A 56 -1.76 -5.08 0.77
CA GLU A 56 -2.08 -5.80 1.99
C GLU A 56 -3.40 -5.32 2.57
N GLU A 57 -4.09 -6.22 3.27
CA GLU A 57 -5.40 -5.97 3.85
C GLU A 57 -5.40 -6.41 5.31
N ARG A 58 -6.03 -5.62 6.18
CA ARG A 58 -6.19 -5.97 7.60
C ARG A 58 -7.53 -5.51 8.15
N GLU A 59 -8.00 -6.17 9.20
CA GLU A 59 -9.07 -5.62 10.02
C GLU A 59 -8.50 -4.59 11.00
N ALA A 60 -8.98 -3.35 10.94
CA ALA A 60 -8.74 -2.39 12.00
C ALA A 60 -9.49 -2.85 13.25
N LEU A 61 -8.73 -3.12 14.31
CA LEU A 61 -9.27 -3.32 15.64
C LEU A 61 -9.93 -2.02 16.07
N LEU A 62 -11.26 -2.05 16.21
CA LEU A 62 -11.96 -1.03 16.99
C LEU A 62 -11.49 -1.20 18.43
N LEU A 63 -10.59 -0.33 18.89
CA LEU A 63 -10.38 -0.10 20.31
C LEU A 63 -11.73 0.36 20.88
N ARG A 64 -12.52 -0.59 21.38
CA ARG A 64 -13.66 -0.27 22.23
C ARG A 64 -13.06 0.21 23.54
N SER A 65 -13.07 1.52 23.75
CA SER A 65 -12.85 2.09 25.08
C SER A 65 -13.87 1.43 26.03
N ALA A 66 -13.36 0.74 27.05
CA ALA A 66 -14.14 0.20 28.16
C ALA A 66 -14.64 1.33 29.06
#